data_AF-A0A838NTW5-F1
#
_entry.id   AF-A0A838NTW5-F1
#
_cell.length_a   1.000
_cell.length_b   1.000
_cell.length_c   1.000
_cell.angle_alpha   90.00
_cell.angle_beta   90.00
_cell.angle_gamma   90.00
#
_symmetry.space_group_name_H-M   'P 1'
#
loop_
_entity.id
_entity.type
_entity.pdbx_description
1 polymer ?
#
loop_
_entity_poly.entity_id
_entity_poly.type
_entity_poly.pdbx_seq_one_letter_code
_entity_poly.pdbx_strand_id
1 'polypeptide(L)'
;PRRRNYDEEEARRGQAVFAANCASCHVGGNLTDNNAGVLHAPSETGMDSAYAVRTSQKRYRTTPLRGLWQHPPYFHDGRAETLEDVVAHYVRVRKLQLNEGQRKDLVEYLKSL
;
A
#
# COMPACT_ATOMS: atom_id res chain seq x y z
N PRO A 1 11.64 -17.53 -20.98
CA PRO A 1 11.37 -17.33 -19.54
C PRO A 1 11.08 -15.86 -19.24
N ARG A 2 9.85 -15.51 -18.83
CA ARG A 2 9.54 -14.15 -18.37
C ARG A 2 10.28 -13.94 -17.04
N ARG A 3 11.27 -13.05 -17.03
CA ARG A 3 11.96 -12.67 -15.79
C ARG A 3 10.92 -12.06 -14.85
N ARG A 4 10.82 -12.56 -13.62
CA ARG A 4 10.04 -11.90 -12.58
C ARG A 4 10.71 -10.55 -12.29
N ASN A 5 9.93 -9.50 -12.13
CA ASN A 5 10.43 -8.15 -11.81
C ASN A 5 10.63 -7.96 -10.30
N TYR A 6 10.70 -9.05 -9.54
CA TYR A 6 10.86 -9.07 -8.09
C TYR A 6 11.66 -10.30 -7.64
N ASP A 7 12.21 -10.25 -6.43
CA ASP A 7 12.85 -11.38 -5.76
C ASP A 7 11.81 -12.21 -4.97
N GLU A 8 11.70 -13.49 -5.30
CA GLU A 8 10.68 -14.40 -4.74
C GLU A 8 10.87 -14.68 -3.25
N GLU A 9 12.12 -14.77 -2.77
CA GLU A 9 12.40 -15.01 -1.36
C GLU A 9 12.17 -13.75 -0.53
N GLU A 10 12.54 -12.58 -1.05
CA GLU A 10 12.22 -11.29 -0.42
C GLU A 10 10.71 -11.05 -0.38
N ALA A 11 10.00 -11.32 -1.47
CA ALA A 11 8.54 -11.20 -1.54
C ALA A 11 7.83 -12.15 -0.55
N ARG A 12 8.31 -13.39 -0.39
CA ARG A 12 7.77 -14.34 0.59
C ARG A 12 7.91 -13.82 2.02
N ARG A 13 9.05 -13.24 2.39
CA ARG A 13 9.23 -12.60 3.70
C ARG A 13 8.37 -11.34 3.84
N GLY A 14 8.27 -10.57 2.76
CA GLY A 14 7.47 -9.35 2.67
C GLY A 14 5.99 -9.59 2.90
N GLN A 15 5.47 -10.74 2.47
CA GLN A 15 4.08 -11.14 2.72
C GLN A 15 3.77 -11.20 4.22
N ALA A 16 4.69 -11.68 5.05
CA ALA A 16 4.50 -11.72 6.50
C ALA A 16 4.52 -10.31 7.11
N VAL A 17 5.42 -9.44 6.63
CA VAL A 17 5.44 -8.02 7.03
C VAL A 17 4.13 -7.33 6.64
N PHE A 18 3.63 -7.58 5.43
CA PHE A 18 2.37 -7.04 4.94
C PHE A 18 1.18 -7.52 5.78
N ALA A 19 1.10 -8.83 6.07
CA ALA A 19 0.03 -9.40 6.86
C ALA A 19 -0.05 -8.78 8.26
N ALA A 20 1.09 -8.52 8.89
CA ALA A 20 1.14 -7.93 10.22
C ALA A 20 0.79 -6.44 10.26
N ASN A 21 1.09 -5.68 9.19
CA ASN A 21 1.08 -4.21 9.25
C ASN A 21 0.07 -3.53 8.31
N CYS A 22 -0.30 -4.16 7.20
CA CYS A 22 -1.06 -3.56 6.09
C CYS A 22 -2.43 -4.20 5.88
N ALA A 23 -2.62 -5.44 6.35
CA ALA A 23 -3.83 -6.22 6.15
C ALA A 23 -5.05 -5.73 6.95
N SER A 24 -4.95 -4.66 7.75
CA SER A 24 -6.13 -4.06 8.38
C SER A 24 -7.08 -3.38 7.39
N CYS A 25 -6.54 -2.91 6.24
CA CYS A 25 -7.32 -2.27 5.17
C CYS A 25 -7.23 -3.10 3.87
N HIS A 26 -6.06 -3.65 3.57
CA HIS A 26 -5.84 -4.46 2.38
C HIS A 26 -6.18 -5.93 2.62
N VAL A 27 -7.46 -6.22 2.77
CA VAL A 27 -7.99 -7.52 3.17
C VAL A 27 -8.35 -8.43 2.00
N GLY A 28 -8.32 -9.74 2.26
CA GLY A 28 -8.86 -10.77 1.37
C GLY A 28 -8.16 -10.88 0.02
N GLY A 29 -8.76 -11.63 -0.91
CA GLY A 29 -8.14 -11.89 -2.20
C GLY A 29 -7.90 -10.64 -3.03
N ASN A 30 -8.80 -9.65 -2.96
CA ASN A 30 -8.71 -8.40 -3.73
C ASN A 30 -7.81 -7.34 -3.07
N LEU A 31 -7.31 -7.60 -1.86
CA LEU A 31 -6.46 -6.68 -1.08
C LEU A 31 -7.09 -5.29 -0.90
N THR A 32 -8.38 -5.28 -0.56
CA THR A 32 -9.15 -4.06 -0.29
C THR A 32 -10.40 -4.39 0.53
N ASP A 33 -10.69 -3.53 1.52
CA ASP A 33 -11.92 -3.50 2.29
C ASP A 33 -13.01 -2.63 1.65
N ASN A 34 -12.72 -1.95 0.54
CA ASN A 34 -13.69 -1.09 -0.16
C ASN A 34 -14.90 -1.90 -0.68
N ASN A 35 -14.72 -3.19 -0.97
CA ASN A 35 -15.82 -4.07 -1.36
C ASN A 35 -16.83 -4.29 -0.22
N ALA A 36 -16.41 -4.08 1.04
CA ALA A 36 -17.27 -4.07 2.21
C ALA A 36 -17.81 -2.67 2.55
N GLY A 37 -17.56 -1.67 1.70
CA GLY A 37 -17.99 -0.28 1.90
C GLY A 37 -17.20 0.49 2.95
N VAL A 38 -16.03 -0.02 3.38
CA VAL A 38 -15.19 0.65 4.37
C VAL A 38 -14.47 1.84 3.75
N LEU A 39 -14.44 2.96 4.48
CA LEU A 39 -13.81 4.20 4.08
C LEU A 39 -12.94 4.74 5.20
N HIS A 40 -11.80 5.31 4.82
CA HIS A 40 -10.75 5.74 5.73
C HIS A 40 -10.62 7.26 5.75
N ALA A 41 -10.52 7.84 6.94
CA ALA A 41 -10.29 9.27 7.12
C ALA A 41 -8.89 9.65 6.63
N PRO A 42 -8.67 10.92 6.22
CA PRO A 42 -7.35 11.39 5.80
C PRO A 42 -6.24 11.14 6.84
N SER A 43 -6.56 11.21 8.13
CA SER A 43 -5.61 10.93 9.22
C SER A 43 -5.19 9.46 9.32
N GLU A 44 -6.05 8.52 8.92
CA GLU A 44 -5.77 7.08 8.94
C GLU A 44 -4.80 6.69 7.81
N THR A 45 -4.89 7.38 6.67
CA THR A 45 -4.06 7.15 5.49
C THR A 45 -2.86 8.10 5.39
N GLY A 46 -2.86 9.18 6.17
CA GLY A 46 -1.87 10.27 6.08
C GLY A 46 -1.94 11.06 4.77
N MET A 47 -3.09 11.02 4.09
CA MET A 47 -3.35 11.75 2.86
C MET A 47 -3.92 13.14 3.14
N ASP A 48 -3.75 14.08 2.21
CA ASP A 48 -4.28 15.43 2.37
C ASP A 48 -5.81 15.44 2.26
N SER A 49 -6.46 15.99 3.28
CA SER A 49 -7.91 16.23 3.28
C SER A 49 -8.44 16.99 2.05
N ALA A 50 -7.62 17.80 1.36
CA ALA A 50 -8.02 18.58 0.19
C ALA A 50 -8.64 17.73 -0.94
N TYR A 51 -8.13 16.52 -1.17
CA TYR A 51 -8.78 15.60 -2.11
C TYR A 51 -10.04 14.98 -1.49
N ALA A 52 -9.95 14.53 -0.23
CA ALA A 52 -11.07 13.90 0.45
C ALA A 52 -12.31 14.80 0.49
N VAL A 53 -12.18 16.10 0.82
CA VAL A 53 -13.32 17.03 0.91
C VAL A 53 -14.10 17.20 -0.40
N ARG A 54 -13.50 16.83 -1.54
CA ARG A 54 -14.15 16.82 -2.86
C ARG A 54 -14.96 15.54 -3.11
N THR A 55 -14.78 14.49 -2.32
CA THR A 55 -15.57 13.26 -2.39
C THR A 55 -16.85 13.41 -1.57
N SER A 56 -17.91 12.70 -1.97
CA SER A 56 -19.22 12.76 -1.29
C SER A 56 -19.15 12.40 0.19
N GLN A 57 -18.23 11.53 0.57
CA GLN A 57 -18.11 10.99 1.92
C GLN A 57 -16.91 11.59 2.69
N LYS A 58 -16.15 12.50 2.09
CA LYS A 58 -14.99 13.16 2.71
C LYS A 58 -13.92 12.18 3.24
N ARG A 59 -13.81 11.02 2.59
CA ARG A 59 -12.95 9.90 2.98
C ARG A 59 -12.31 9.23 1.76
N TYR A 60 -11.35 8.35 2.02
CA TYR A 60 -10.61 7.55 1.05
C TYR A 60 -11.10 6.11 1.00
N ARG A 61 -10.97 5.51 -0.19
CA ARG A 61 -11.14 4.08 -0.41
C ARG A 61 -9.77 3.42 -0.40
N THR A 62 -9.71 2.20 0.12
CA THR A 62 -8.51 1.37 0.01
C THR A 62 -8.35 0.90 -1.44
N THR A 63 -7.28 1.30 -2.12
CA THR A 63 -6.98 0.87 -3.48
C THR A 63 -6.72 -0.64 -3.53
N PRO A 64 -7.35 -1.41 -4.43
CA PRO A 64 -6.98 -2.80 -4.68
C PRO A 64 -5.51 -2.88 -5.14
N LEU A 65 -4.74 -3.82 -4.59
CA LEU A 65 -3.29 -3.87 -4.81
C LEU A 65 -2.84 -4.81 -5.95
N ARG A 66 -3.73 -5.63 -6.53
CA ARG A 66 -3.31 -6.51 -7.62
C ARG A 66 -2.83 -5.70 -8.83
N GLY A 67 -1.66 -6.04 -9.34
CA GLY A 67 -1.01 -5.36 -10.46
C GLY A 67 -0.57 -3.92 -10.18
N LEU A 68 -0.50 -3.47 -8.91
CA LEU A 68 -0.25 -2.05 -8.61
C LEU A 68 1.07 -1.53 -9.20
N TRP A 69 2.07 -2.41 -9.33
CA TRP A 69 3.42 -2.07 -9.79
C TRP A 69 3.46 -1.51 -11.22
N GLN A 70 2.37 -1.67 -11.99
CA GLN A 70 2.25 -1.17 -13.36
C GLN A 70 1.80 0.30 -13.45
N HIS A 71 1.43 0.92 -12.31
CA HIS A 71 0.78 2.23 -12.30
C HIS A 71 1.47 3.28 -11.40
N PRO A 72 2.79 3.52 -11.53
CA PRO A 72 3.38 4.73 -10.99
C PRO A 72 2.94 5.99 -11.78
N PRO A 73 2.90 7.18 -11.17
CA PRO A 73 3.10 7.43 -9.74
C PRO A 73 1.87 7.04 -8.90
N TYR A 74 2.10 6.81 -7.61
CA TYR A 74 1.13 6.32 -6.64
C TYR A 74 0.46 7.47 -5.86
N PHE A 75 -0.63 7.09 -5.15
CA PHE A 75 -1.58 7.98 -4.47
C PHE A 75 -2.42 8.85 -5.41
N HIS A 76 -3.51 9.42 -4.88
CA HIS A 76 -4.45 10.23 -5.66
C HIS A 76 -3.87 11.56 -6.15
N ASP A 77 -2.79 12.02 -5.52
CA ASP A 77 -2.06 13.24 -5.86
C ASP A 77 -0.76 12.94 -6.63
N GLY A 78 -0.44 11.66 -6.89
CA GLY A 78 0.75 11.26 -7.64
C GLY A 78 2.08 11.57 -6.95
N ARG A 79 2.10 11.84 -5.63
CA ARG A 79 3.31 12.31 -4.93
C ARG A 79 4.34 11.23 -4.63
N ALA A 80 3.98 9.95 -4.77
CA ALA A 80 4.89 8.83 -4.55
C ALA A 80 5.31 8.26 -5.89
N GLU A 81 6.58 8.39 -6.25
CA GLU A 81 7.07 7.92 -7.56
C GLU A 81 7.31 6.41 -7.57
N THR A 82 7.63 5.86 -6.40
CA THR A 82 8.06 4.47 -6.23
C THR A 82 7.26 3.74 -5.15
N LEU A 83 7.35 2.40 -5.13
CA LEU A 83 6.75 1.60 -4.05
C LEU A 83 7.49 1.81 -2.73
N GLU A 84 8.78 2.10 -2.81
CA GLU A 84 9.62 2.51 -1.70
C GLU A 84 9.06 3.78 -1.03
N ASP A 85 8.63 4.78 -1.82
CA ASP A 85 7.97 6.00 -1.30
C ASP A 85 6.63 5.67 -0.62
N VAL A 86 5.84 4.76 -1.20
CA VAL A 86 4.57 4.30 -0.61
C VAL A 86 4.81 3.62 0.74
N VAL A 87 5.79 2.70 0.82
CA VAL A 87 6.15 2.01 2.06
C VAL A 87 6.69 3.00 3.10
N ALA A 88 7.58 3.90 2.70
CA ALA A 88 8.13 4.93 3.60
C ALA A 88 7.03 5.84 4.17
N HIS A 89 6.06 6.23 3.34
CA HIS A 89 4.89 7.00 3.77
C HIS A 89 4.11 6.28 4.86
N TYR A 90 3.73 5.01 4.66
CA TYR A 90 2.94 4.28 5.64
C TYR A 90 3.73 3.90 6.90
N VAL A 91 5.02 3.63 6.80
CA VAL A 91 5.89 3.46 7.97
C VAL A 91 5.84 4.70 8.86
N ARG A 92 5.94 5.90 8.27
CA ARG A 92 5.85 7.17 9.01
C ARG A 92 4.45 7.40 9.59
N VAL A 93 3.41 7.27 8.76
CA VAL A 93 2.00 7.52 9.17
C VAL A 93 1.57 6.59 10.29
N ARG A 94 1.91 5.31 10.19
CA ARG A 94 1.52 4.27 11.14
C ARG A 94 2.56 4.03 12.24
N LYS A 95 3.66 4.80 12.24
CA LYS A 95 4.77 4.71 13.21
C LYS A 95 5.36 3.30 13.33
N LEU A 96 5.47 2.59 12.22
CA LEU A 96 5.92 1.20 12.18
C LEU A 96 7.42 1.11 12.48
N GLN A 97 7.82 0.11 13.26
CA GLN A 97 9.22 -0.19 13.57
C GLN A 97 9.75 -1.25 12.58
N LEU A 98 9.82 -0.88 11.29
CA LEU A 98 10.42 -1.73 10.27
C LEU A 98 11.89 -1.36 10.08
N ASN A 99 12.76 -2.36 9.97
CA ASN A 99 14.14 -2.14 9.51
C ASN A 99 14.21 -2.04 7.98
N GLU A 100 15.39 -1.73 7.43
CA GLU A 100 15.59 -1.60 5.99
C GLU A 100 15.27 -2.88 5.21
N GLY A 101 15.70 -4.04 5.72
CA GLY A 101 15.40 -5.35 5.11
C GLY A 101 13.90 -5.63 5.05
N GLN A 102 13.16 -5.36 6.12
CA GLN A 102 11.70 -5.55 6.16
C GLN A 102 10.98 -4.60 5.19
N ARG A 103 11.47 -3.37 5.02
CA ARG A 103 10.93 -2.43 4.03
C ARG A 103 11.17 -2.93 2.62
N LYS A 104 12.38 -3.43 2.33
CA LYS A 104 12.73 -4.02 1.03
C LYS A 104 11.87 -5.26 0.72
N ASP A 105 11.80 -6.19 1.66
CA ASP A 105 10.97 -7.39 1.55
C ASP A 105 9.51 -7.02 1.24
N LEU A 106 8.96 -6.02 1.94
CA LEU A 106 7.60 -5.52 1.71
C LEU A 106 7.42 -4.94 0.29
N VAL A 107 8.39 -4.20 -0.23
CA VAL A 107 8.37 -3.70 -1.61
C VAL A 107 8.37 -4.84 -2.62
N GLU A 108 9.21 -5.86 -2.43
CA GLU A 108 9.25 -7.03 -3.31
C GLU A 108 7.93 -7.80 -3.28
N TYR A 109 7.28 -7.90 -2.12
CA TYR A 109 5.93 -8.44 -2.03
C TYR A 109 4.93 -7.62 -2.85
N LEU A 110 4.95 -6.29 -2.75
CA LEU A 110 4.06 -5.42 -3.54
C LEU A 110 4.29 -5.56 -5.05
N LYS A 111 5.53 -5.76 -5.50
CA LYS A 111 5.86 -6.05 -6.92
C LYS A 111 5.36 -7.41 -7.39
N SER A 112 5.11 -8.33 -6.47
CA SER A 112 4.61 -9.68 -6.80
C SER A 112 3.09 -9.76 -7.01
N LEU A 113 2.34 -8.71 -6.62
CA LEU A 113 0.88 -8.61 -6.70
C LEU A 113 0.36 -8.24 -8.09
#